data_AF-A0AA89AHJ8-F1
#
_entry.id   AF-A0AA89AHJ8-F1
#
_cell.length_a   1.000
_cell.length_b   1.000
_cell.length_c   1.000
_cell.angle_alpha   90.00
_cell.angle_beta   90.00
_cell.angle_gamma   90.00
#
_symmetry.space_group_name_H-M   'P 1'
#
loop_
_entity.id
_entity.type
_entity.pdbx_description
1 polymer ?
#
loop_
_entity_poly.entity_id
_entity_poly.type
_entity_poly.pdbx_seq_one_letter_code
_entity_poly.pdbx_strand_id
1 'polypeptide(L)'
;GSRQKEIEEETGVRVIFPSSKKEESITIEGFSADSVARASEKIQVIVDEVIKSPTLDYSHFVSLPLAIHPELVDKLVNFQNSILGIKDDSQDQNLNSDSDRDTSDNEYGDVQLERATRFAVKLNVEEHSERVKVDIIDVPIVSYPPKASDSSTVEPKNSTVADLGIEKSIFIKPKTFHLTVLMLKLWNKERVDIAADVLRSVSSKVMDALDNRPISISLKGLECMRGSLAKARVLYAPVEEVGGEDRLFHACQVIIDAFVEAGLVLEKDIHQKLKLHATLMNARHRNRKKRIRKFDSFDARGVFEQFGSEEWGEYLIREAHLSKSERQENNTTYETREATDSSSDTLFRFATDNGRPAFSSLPTKATRLDSSRTSQSPPVDHSPLESPSSPRWDKL
;
A
#
# COMPACT_ATOMS: atom_id res chain seq x y z
N GLY A 1 -17.88 24.68 -13.85
CA GLY A 1 -17.31 24.20 -15.15
C GLY A 1 -18.40 24.09 -16.21
N SER A 2 -18.09 23.79 -17.48
CA SER A 2 -19.10 23.77 -18.58
C SER A 2 -20.29 22.85 -18.29
N ARG A 3 -20.05 21.61 -17.84
CA ARG A 3 -21.11 20.66 -17.45
C ARG A 3 -21.94 21.10 -16.24
N GLN A 4 -21.31 21.77 -15.27
CA GLN A 4 -22.04 22.34 -14.13
C GLN A 4 -23.02 23.40 -14.60
N LYS A 5 -22.56 24.33 -15.45
CA LYS A 5 -23.39 25.43 -15.97
C LYS A 5 -24.58 24.90 -16.76
N GLU A 6 -24.35 23.87 -17.58
CA GLU A 6 -25.39 23.17 -18.33
C GLU A 6 -26.47 22.58 -17.40
N ILE A 7 -26.08 21.85 -16.35
CA ILE A 7 -27.02 21.29 -15.37
C ILE A 7 -27.80 22.40 -14.65
N GLU A 8 -27.11 23.46 -14.21
CA GLU A 8 -27.72 24.60 -13.52
C GLU A 8 -28.73 25.34 -14.43
N GLU A 9 -28.41 25.55 -15.71
CA GLU A 9 -29.29 26.17 -16.71
C GLU A 9 -30.51 25.30 -17.04
N GLU A 10 -30.33 24.00 -17.24
CA GLU A 10 -31.40 23.08 -17.61
C GLU A 10 -32.38 22.80 -16.46
N THR A 11 -31.87 22.76 -15.23
CA THR A 11 -32.68 22.37 -14.06
C THR A 11 -33.11 23.55 -13.20
N GLY A 12 -32.52 24.74 -13.39
CA GLY A 12 -32.80 25.92 -12.60
C GLY A 12 -32.29 25.83 -11.15
N VAL A 13 -31.28 24.99 -10.91
CA VAL A 13 -30.65 24.81 -9.60
C VAL A 13 -29.29 25.53 -9.53
N ARG A 14 -28.74 25.62 -8.33
CA ARG A 14 -27.36 26.01 -8.06
C ARG A 14 -26.62 24.81 -7.47
N VAL A 15 -25.50 24.43 -8.09
CA VAL A 15 -24.63 23.34 -7.60
C VAL A 15 -23.43 23.95 -6.91
N ILE A 16 -23.30 23.67 -5.62
CA ILE A 16 -22.24 24.19 -4.77
C ILE A 16 -21.26 23.06 -4.48
N PHE A 17 -20.02 23.24 -4.94
CA PHE A 17 -18.92 22.34 -4.61
C PHE A 17 -18.30 22.73 -3.27
N PRO A 18 -17.81 21.75 -2.50
CA PRO A 18 -17.17 22.02 -1.22
C PRO A 18 -15.98 22.95 -1.40
N SER A 19 -15.89 23.96 -0.54
CA SER A 19 -14.83 24.97 -0.59
C SER A 19 -13.51 24.47 0.02
N SER A 20 -13.58 23.40 0.82
CA SER A 20 -12.44 22.80 1.50
C SER A 20 -12.35 21.31 1.20
N LYS A 21 -11.13 20.76 1.29
CA LYS A 21 -10.89 19.32 1.14
C LYS A 21 -11.48 18.44 2.26
N LYS A 22 -12.07 19.05 3.31
CA LYS A 22 -12.67 18.32 4.43
C LYS A 22 -14.14 17.99 4.20
N GLU A 23 -14.79 18.69 3.28
CA GLU A 23 -16.18 18.45 2.90
C GLU A 23 -16.20 17.58 1.65
N GLU A 24 -16.86 16.42 1.74
CA GLU A 24 -16.93 15.42 0.65
C GLU A 24 -18.28 15.46 -0.11
N SER A 25 -19.21 16.32 0.32
CA SER A 25 -20.55 16.44 -0.25
C SER A 25 -20.70 17.66 -1.14
N ILE A 26 -21.44 17.50 -2.24
CA ILE A 26 -21.96 18.62 -3.03
C ILE A 26 -23.33 19.04 -2.51
N THR A 27 -23.66 20.32 -2.61
CA THR A 27 -24.99 20.83 -2.25
C THR A 27 -25.73 21.29 -3.50
N ILE A 28 -26.97 20.85 -3.66
CA ILE A 28 -27.85 21.26 -4.77
C ILE A 28 -28.98 22.09 -4.17
N GLU A 29 -29.06 23.35 -4.56
CA GLU A 29 -30.11 24.27 -4.11
C GLU A 29 -31.03 24.62 -5.28
N GLY A 30 -32.33 24.46 -5.11
CA GLY A 30 -33.32 24.77 -6.14
C GLY A 30 -34.64 25.25 -5.55
N PHE A 31 -35.47 25.88 -6.37
CA PHE A 31 -36.76 26.43 -5.95
C PHE A 31 -37.88 25.37 -5.83
N SER A 32 -37.63 24.13 -6.25
CA SER A 32 -38.57 23.01 -6.14
C SER A 32 -37.87 21.68 -5.90
N ALA A 33 -38.55 20.75 -5.24
CA ALA A 33 -38.04 19.39 -5.03
C ALA A 33 -37.78 18.65 -6.36
N ASP A 34 -38.64 18.87 -7.36
CA ASP A 34 -38.50 18.30 -8.70
C ASP A 34 -37.23 18.78 -9.43
N SER A 35 -36.93 20.08 -9.38
CA SER A 35 -35.68 20.62 -9.94
C SER A 35 -34.44 20.01 -9.29
N VAL A 36 -34.44 19.85 -7.97
CA VAL A 36 -33.33 19.26 -7.22
C VAL A 36 -33.17 17.78 -7.57
N ALA A 37 -34.27 17.03 -7.64
CA ALA A 37 -34.26 15.61 -8.00
C ALA A 37 -33.68 15.38 -9.40
N ARG A 38 -34.13 16.14 -10.41
CA ARG A 38 -33.59 16.06 -11.78
C ARG A 38 -32.11 16.40 -11.87
N ALA A 39 -31.66 17.42 -11.15
CA ALA A 39 -30.26 17.78 -11.09
C ALA A 39 -29.42 16.68 -10.43
N SER A 40 -29.91 16.11 -9.33
CA SER A 40 -29.28 15.00 -8.63
C SER A 40 -29.14 13.78 -9.54
N GLU A 41 -30.18 13.41 -10.28
CA GLU A 41 -30.14 12.30 -11.23
C GLU A 41 -29.11 12.53 -12.34
N LYS A 42 -29.08 13.72 -12.94
CA LYS A 42 -28.07 14.08 -13.96
C LYS A 42 -26.63 13.99 -13.43
N ILE A 43 -26.40 14.46 -12.19
CA ILE A 43 -25.08 14.37 -11.56
C ILE A 43 -24.73 12.91 -11.30
N GLN A 44 -25.67 12.08 -10.85
CA GLN A 44 -25.45 10.66 -10.62
C GLN A 44 -25.02 9.94 -11.90
N VAL A 45 -25.68 10.23 -13.03
CA VAL A 45 -25.29 9.68 -14.35
C VAL A 45 -23.83 10.04 -14.69
N ILE A 46 -23.42 11.29 -14.47
CA ILE A 46 -22.03 11.71 -14.72
C ILE A 46 -21.04 10.97 -13.81
N VAL A 47 -21.38 10.81 -12.53
CA VAL A 47 -20.57 10.07 -11.57
C VAL A 47 -20.40 8.63 -12.06
N ASP A 48 -21.49 7.95 -12.42
CA ASP A 48 -21.49 6.57 -12.91
C ASP A 48 -20.67 6.41 -14.20
N GLU A 49 -20.78 7.36 -15.14
CA GLU A 49 -19.95 7.41 -16.35
C GLU A 49 -18.46 7.48 -16.01
N VAL A 50 -18.08 8.39 -15.11
CA VAL A 50 -16.68 8.59 -14.71
C VAL A 50 -16.13 7.35 -14.00
N ILE A 51 -16.93 6.72 -13.13
CA ILE A 51 -16.53 5.49 -12.43
C ILE A 51 -16.30 4.34 -13.40
N LYS A 52 -17.16 4.17 -14.40
CA LYS A 52 -17.00 3.11 -15.41
C LYS A 52 -15.86 3.41 -16.39
N SER A 53 -15.51 4.69 -16.55
CA SER A 53 -14.47 5.11 -17.49
C SER A 53 -13.07 4.62 -17.11
N PRO A 54 -12.15 4.47 -18.09
CA PRO A 54 -10.74 4.17 -17.82
C PRO A 54 -9.94 5.35 -17.24
N THR A 55 -10.51 6.56 -17.19
CA THR A 55 -9.78 7.76 -16.76
C THR A 55 -9.65 7.84 -15.24
N LEU A 56 -10.65 7.32 -14.52
CA LEU A 56 -10.57 7.15 -13.07
C LEU A 56 -9.81 5.85 -12.78
N ASP A 57 -8.62 5.99 -12.19
CA ASP A 57 -7.83 4.85 -11.70
C ASP A 57 -8.53 4.19 -10.49
N TYR A 58 -8.20 2.92 -10.24
CA TYR A 58 -8.57 2.27 -8.98
C TYR A 58 -7.95 3.00 -7.79
N SER A 59 -8.74 3.18 -6.74
CA SER A 59 -8.33 3.93 -5.54
C SER A 59 -7.96 3.02 -4.39
N HIS A 60 -8.58 1.85 -4.29
CA HIS A 60 -8.37 0.89 -3.20
C HIS A 60 -8.25 -0.53 -3.76
N PHE A 61 -7.84 -1.47 -2.91
CA PHE A 61 -7.77 -2.89 -3.24
C PHE A 61 -7.81 -3.73 -1.97
N VAL A 62 -8.27 -4.97 -2.08
CA VAL A 62 -8.09 -5.97 -1.01
C VAL A 62 -6.80 -6.72 -1.26
N SER A 63 -5.99 -6.90 -0.22
CA SER A 63 -4.67 -7.54 -0.32
C SER A 63 -4.33 -8.43 0.86
N LEU A 64 -3.48 -9.43 0.60
CA LEU A 64 -2.80 -10.24 1.60
C LEU A 64 -1.38 -9.69 1.75
N PRO A 65 -1.03 -9.00 2.86
CA PRO A 65 0.27 -8.38 3.01
C PRO A 65 1.35 -9.43 3.24
N LEU A 66 2.47 -9.27 2.56
CA LEU A 66 3.65 -10.12 2.67
C LEU A 66 4.82 -9.39 3.34
N ALA A 67 4.79 -8.06 3.36
CA ALA A 67 5.76 -7.22 4.06
C ALA A 67 5.77 -7.39 5.59
N ILE A 68 4.82 -8.17 6.14
CA ILE A 68 4.79 -8.55 7.55
C ILE A 68 5.90 -9.54 7.94
N HIS A 69 6.57 -10.14 6.95
CA HIS A 69 7.66 -11.10 7.11
C HIS A 69 9.01 -10.38 6.86
N PRO A 70 9.77 -10.02 7.91
CA PRO A 70 11.00 -9.22 7.77
C PRO A 70 12.05 -9.86 6.85
N GLU A 71 12.20 -11.18 6.92
CA GLU A 71 13.13 -11.94 6.10
C GLU A 71 12.82 -11.85 4.59
N LEU A 72 11.54 -11.74 4.23
CA LEU A 72 11.13 -11.50 2.84
C LEU A 72 11.45 -10.07 2.42
N VAL A 73 11.21 -9.10 3.32
CA VAL A 73 11.55 -7.70 3.08
C VAL A 73 13.05 -7.53 2.83
N ASP A 74 13.90 -8.18 3.61
CA ASP A 74 15.35 -8.13 3.45
C ASP A 74 15.79 -8.77 2.11
N LYS A 75 15.20 -9.92 1.74
CA LYS A 75 15.43 -10.53 0.41
C LYS A 75 15.07 -9.58 -0.73
N LEU A 76 13.94 -8.85 -0.62
CA LEU A 76 13.52 -7.88 -1.63
C LEU A 76 14.48 -6.68 -1.71
N VAL A 77 15.00 -6.20 -0.58
CA VAL A 77 16.02 -5.15 -0.54
C VAL A 77 17.31 -5.62 -1.23
N ASN A 78 17.78 -6.83 -0.91
CA ASN A 78 18.97 -7.40 -1.51
C ASN A 78 18.83 -7.61 -3.02
N PHE A 79 17.68 -8.11 -3.47
CA PHE A 79 17.32 -8.20 -4.88
C PHE A 79 17.42 -6.84 -5.59
N GLN A 80 16.85 -5.78 -5.00
CA GLN A 80 16.90 -4.43 -5.54
C GLN A 80 18.33 -3.89 -5.62
N ASN A 81 19.10 -4.03 -4.55
CA ASN A 81 20.47 -3.54 -4.48
C ASN A 81 21.37 -4.26 -5.47
N SER A 82 21.23 -5.59 -5.59
CA SER A 82 22.00 -6.40 -6.52
C SER A 82 21.78 -5.99 -7.98
N ILE A 83 20.52 -5.83 -8.40
CA ILE A 83 20.19 -5.43 -9.78
C ILE A 83 20.62 -4.00 -10.07
N LEU A 84 20.52 -3.10 -9.08
CA LEU A 84 20.93 -1.71 -9.24
C LEU A 84 22.45 -1.51 -9.12
N GLY A 85 23.21 -2.56 -8.80
CA GLY A 85 24.66 -2.48 -8.60
C GLY A 85 25.05 -1.64 -7.37
N ILE A 86 24.17 -1.52 -6.39
CA ILE A 86 24.44 -0.82 -5.13
C ILE A 86 25.23 -1.81 -4.26
N LYS A 87 26.56 -1.61 -4.17
CA LYS A 87 27.40 -2.33 -3.23
C LYS A 87 27.19 -1.78 -1.82
N ASP A 88 27.12 -2.68 -0.85
CA ASP A 88 27.21 -2.33 0.56
C ASP A 88 28.70 -2.18 0.89
N ASP A 89 29.23 -0.96 0.88
CA ASP A 89 30.65 -0.65 1.17
C ASP A 89 31.00 -0.82 2.66
N SER A 90 30.46 -1.85 3.32
CA SER A 90 30.63 -2.07 4.76
C SER A 90 31.25 -3.41 5.16
N GLN A 91 31.93 -4.13 4.25
CA GLN A 91 32.93 -5.13 4.63
C GLN A 91 34.10 -5.16 3.63
N ASP A 92 35.07 -4.27 3.85
CA ASP A 92 36.45 -4.49 3.41
C ASP A 92 37.40 -3.82 4.42
N GLN A 93 37.63 -4.49 5.55
CA GLN A 93 38.89 -4.36 6.27
C GLN A 93 39.66 -5.67 6.17
N ASN A 94 40.33 -5.82 5.03
CA ASN A 94 41.75 -6.11 4.92
C ASN A 94 42.31 -7.14 5.93
N LEU A 95 42.06 -8.42 5.66
CA LEU A 95 42.87 -9.51 6.20
C LEU A 95 44.12 -9.66 5.33
N ASN A 96 45.23 -9.08 5.78
CA ASN A 96 46.57 -9.45 5.34
C ASN A 96 47.54 -9.29 6.53
N SER A 97 47.92 -10.41 7.14
CA SER A 97 49.22 -10.59 7.80
C SER A 97 49.34 -12.02 8.35
N ASP A 98 49.94 -12.90 7.56
CA ASP A 98 50.59 -14.11 8.08
C ASP A 98 52.00 -13.76 8.57
N SER A 99 52.31 -14.08 9.84
CA SER A 99 53.57 -14.74 10.28
C SER A 99 53.69 -14.83 11.81
N ASP A 100 53.42 -16.03 12.34
CA ASP A 100 54.29 -16.85 13.21
C ASP A 100 55.31 -16.19 14.19
N ARG A 101 55.02 -16.27 15.51
CA ARG A 101 55.69 -17.14 16.54
C ARG A 101 55.89 -16.53 17.95
N ASP A 102 55.39 -17.32 18.91
CA ASP A 102 55.89 -17.69 20.25
C ASP A 102 55.94 -16.74 21.47
N THR A 103 55.02 -17.05 22.40
CA THR A 103 55.13 -17.28 23.86
C THR A 103 55.82 -16.24 24.76
N SER A 104 55.07 -15.65 25.69
CA SER A 104 55.25 -15.87 27.14
C SER A 104 54.14 -15.20 27.95
N ASP A 105 53.70 -15.90 28.99
CA ASP A 105 52.67 -15.52 29.96
C ASP A 105 53.10 -14.33 30.82
N ASN A 106 52.14 -13.47 31.19
CA ASN A 106 51.99 -12.97 32.56
C ASN A 106 50.68 -12.20 32.75
N GLU A 107 50.26 -12.22 34.01
CA GLU A 107 48.91 -12.18 34.55
C GLU A 107 48.50 -10.78 35.08
N TYR A 108 47.18 -10.60 35.24
CA TYR A 108 46.43 -9.63 36.06
C TYR A 108 46.30 -8.13 35.68
N GLY A 109 45.04 -7.67 35.61
CA GLY A 109 44.66 -6.28 35.92
C GLY A 109 43.40 -5.73 35.23
N ASP A 110 42.25 -5.93 35.88
CA ASP A 110 40.92 -5.32 35.70
C ASP A 110 40.89 -3.83 35.28
N VAL A 111 39.87 -3.40 34.49
CA VAL A 111 38.98 -2.25 34.76
C VAL A 111 37.87 -2.17 33.69
N GLN A 112 36.61 -2.24 34.17
CA GLN A 112 35.36 -1.91 33.48
C GLN A 112 35.34 -0.48 32.89
N LEU A 113 34.66 -0.28 31.75
CA LEU A 113 34.05 1.02 31.47
C LEU A 113 32.78 0.90 30.61
N GLU A 114 31.63 0.83 31.28
CA GLU A 114 30.43 1.50 30.78
C GLU A 114 30.67 3.02 30.77
N ARG A 115 30.28 3.71 29.70
CA ARG A 115 29.62 5.02 29.85
C ARG A 115 28.94 5.49 28.57
N ALA A 116 27.62 5.57 28.68
CA ALA A 116 26.77 6.46 27.92
C ALA A 116 27.28 7.92 28.00
N THR A 117 27.11 8.69 26.92
CA THR A 117 27.05 10.14 27.03
C THR A 117 25.94 10.68 26.12
N ARG A 118 24.87 11.18 26.77
CA ARG A 118 23.92 12.15 26.21
C ARG A 118 24.49 13.55 26.42
N PHE A 119 24.38 14.44 25.43
CA PHE A 119 24.23 15.87 25.70
C PHE A 119 23.24 16.49 24.70
N ALA A 120 22.28 17.22 25.25
CA ALA A 120 21.35 18.10 24.58
C ALA A 120 21.62 19.52 25.06
N VAL A 121 21.61 20.54 24.19
CA VAL A 121 21.38 21.95 24.56
C VAL A 121 20.59 22.68 23.46
N LYS A 122 19.81 23.65 23.93
CA LYS A 122 18.66 24.43 23.42
C LYS A 122 18.89 25.43 22.27
N LEU A 123 17.75 25.76 21.65
CA LEU A 123 17.41 26.84 20.70
C LEU A 123 17.45 28.27 21.27
N ASN A 124 17.68 29.27 20.39
CA ASN A 124 16.76 30.38 20.01
C ASN A 124 17.41 31.28 18.90
N VAL A 125 16.80 31.48 17.70
CA VAL A 125 15.99 32.64 17.20
C VAL A 125 16.83 33.94 17.07
N GLU A 126 16.92 34.74 15.98
CA GLU A 126 15.98 35.22 14.93
C GLU A 126 16.72 35.79 13.67
N GLU A 127 15.93 36.22 12.67
CA GLU A 127 16.15 36.74 11.29
C GLU A 127 17.44 37.51 10.91
N HIS A 128 17.91 37.29 9.67
CA HIS A 128 17.86 38.30 8.59
C HIS A 128 18.20 37.69 7.22
N SER A 129 17.46 38.15 6.21
CA SER A 129 17.60 37.88 4.78
C SER A 129 18.94 38.32 4.20
N GLU A 130 19.57 37.51 3.34
CA GLU A 130 20.28 38.02 2.15
C GLU A 130 20.62 36.90 1.16
N ARG A 131 20.36 37.18 -0.12
CA ARG A 131 20.59 36.29 -1.26
C ARG A 131 22.03 36.46 -1.72
N VAL A 132 22.76 35.36 -1.94
CA VAL A 132 24.05 35.40 -2.63
C VAL A 132 24.01 34.47 -3.84
N LYS A 133 24.11 35.07 -5.02
CA LYS A 133 24.49 34.40 -6.27
C LYS A 133 25.99 34.10 -6.19
N VAL A 134 26.40 32.88 -6.55
CA VAL A 134 27.80 32.58 -6.80
C VAL A 134 27.90 32.06 -8.23
N ASP A 135 28.58 32.83 -9.07
CA ASP A 135 28.95 32.45 -10.43
C ASP A 135 30.04 31.36 -10.37
N ILE A 136 29.83 30.27 -11.12
CA ILE A 136 30.80 29.19 -11.24
C ILE A 136 31.92 29.66 -12.16
N ILE A 137 33.12 29.79 -11.60
CA ILE A 137 34.36 30.08 -12.32
C ILE A 137 34.80 28.82 -13.07
N ASP A 138 35.07 28.99 -14.37
CA ASP A 138 35.67 28.03 -15.28
C ASP A 138 36.95 27.38 -14.69
N VAL A 139 37.01 26.04 -14.71
CA VAL A 139 38.23 25.28 -14.48
C VAL A 139 38.52 24.42 -15.72
N PRO A 140 39.74 24.43 -16.28
CA PRO A 140 39.98 24.11 -17.68
C PRO A 140 40.08 22.61 -17.96
N ILE A 141 39.51 22.22 -19.10
CA ILE A 141 39.57 20.89 -19.70
C ILE A 141 41.01 20.60 -20.16
N VAL A 142 41.69 19.66 -19.49
CA VAL A 142 42.92 19.05 -20.01
C VAL A 142 42.53 17.98 -21.04
N SER A 143 42.91 18.21 -22.29
CA SER A 143 42.75 17.27 -23.39
C SER A 143 44.04 16.47 -23.59
N TYR A 144 43.92 15.18 -23.92
CA TYR A 144 45.03 14.37 -24.45
C TYR A 144 44.67 13.82 -25.83
N PRO A 145 45.64 13.72 -26.76
CA PRO A 145 45.41 13.40 -28.16
C PRO A 145 45.19 11.89 -28.41
N PRO A 146 44.53 11.53 -29.52
CA PRO A 146 44.14 10.15 -29.81
C PRO A 146 45.30 9.32 -30.33
N LYS A 147 45.32 8.03 -30.00
CA LYS A 147 46.13 7.02 -30.71
C LYS A 147 45.23 5.99 -31.38
N ALA A 148 45.67 5.62 -32.57
CA ALA A 148 44.92 4.95 -33.63
C ALA A 148 44.69 3.45 -33.41
N SER A 149 43.75 2.98 -34.23
CA SER A 149 43.18 1.66 -34.49
C SER A 149 44.16 0.49 -34.68
N ASP A 150 43.85 -0.64 -34.04
CA ASP A 150 43.31 -1.89 -34.63
C ASP A 150 43.82 -3.13 -33.87
N SER A 151 42.96 -3.74 -33.06
CA SER A 151 42.78 -5.20 -33.09
C SER A 151 41.42 -5.54 -32.48
N SER A 152 40.72 -6.39 -33.20
CA SER A 152 39.40 -6.93 -32.90
C SER A 152 39.36 -7.71 -31.59
N THR A 153 38.71 -7.13 -30.58
CA THR A 153 38.02 -7.88 -29.53
C THR A 153 36.61 -7.31 -29.44
N VAL A 154 35.61 -8.16 -29.66
CA VAL A 154 34.21 -7.83 -29.41
C VAL A 154 34.04 -7.81 -27.89
N GLU A 155 34.33 -6.67 -27.29
CA GLU A 155 33.88 -6.34 -25.93
C GLU A 155 32.34 -6.32 -25.95
N PRO A 156 31.65 -7.03 -25.05
CA PRO A 156 30.21 -6.91 -24.95
C PRO A 156 29.93 -5.46 -24.53
N LYS A 157 29.11 -4.76 -25.32
CA LYS A 157 28.58 -3.46 -24.91
C LYS A 157 27.85 -3.67 -23.58
N ASN A 158 28.48 -3.30 -22.46
CA ASN A 158 27.83 -3.23 -21.16
C ASN A 158 26.73 -2.17 -21.26
N SER A 159 25.54 -2.61 -21.67
CA SER A 159 24.33 -1.80 -21.57
C SER A 159 24.16 -1.42 -20.11
N THR A 160 24.14 -0.13 -19.82
CA THR A 160 23.90 0.32 -18.45
C THR A 160 22.51 -0.15 -18.00
N VAL A 161 22.30 -0.33 -16.70
CA VAL A 161 20.98 -0.72 -16.14
C VAL A 161 19.85 0.21 -16.64
N ALA A 162 20.19 1.48 -16.90
CA ALA A 162 19.29 2.47 -17.49
C ALA A 162 18.96 2.18 -18.97
N ASP A 163 19.90 1.68 -19.77
CA ASP A 163 19.67 1.29 -21.18
C ASP A 163 18.70 0.10 -21.30
N LEU A 164 18.68 -0.77 -20.27
CA LEU A 164 17.72 -1.86 -20.11
C LEU A 164 16.34 -1.36 -19.61
N GLY A 165 16.19 -0.07 -19.37
CA GLY A 165 14.96 0.52 -18.83
C GLY A 165 14.71 0.16 -17.37
N ILE A 166 15.70 -0.38 -16.63
CA ILE A 166 15.57 -0.69 -15.21
C ILE A 166 15.96 0.55 -14.39
N GLU A 167 15.08 0.97 -13.48
CA GLU A 167 15.29 2.12 -12.61
C GLU A 167 14.72 1.82 -11.23
N LYS A 168 15.26 2.41 -10.16
CA LYS A 168 14.77 2.22 -8.78
C LYS A 168 13.25 2.39 -8.64
N SER A 169 12.63 3.32 -9.38
CA SER A 169 11.19 3.60 -9.30
C SER A 169 10.27 2.49 -9.83
N ILE A 170 10.79 1.53 -10.62
CA ILE A 170 9.95 0.43 -11.11
C ILE A 170 9.91 -0.76 -10.15
N PHE A 171 10.76 -0.80 -9.13
CA PHE A 171 10.69 -1.83 -8.09
C PHE A 171 9.56 -1.53 -7.12
N ILE A 172 8.88 -2.57 -6.65
CA ILE A 172 7.92 -2.43 -5.56
C ILE A 172 8.66 -2.08 -4.28
N LYS A 173 8.12 -1.14 -3.50
CA LYS A 173 8.69 -0.82 -2.19
C LYS A 173 8.55 -2.05 -1.30
N PRO A 174 9.62 -2.56 -0.67
CA PRO A 174 9.56 -3.81 0.11
C PRO A 174 8.49 -3.77 1.22
N LYS A 175 8.31 -2.62 1.88
CA LYS A 175 7.28 -2.41 2.91
C LYS A 175 5.84 -2.45 2.41
N THR A 176 5.61 -2.37 1.10
CA THR A 176 4.28 -2.45 0.50
C THR A 176 4.08 -3.78 -0.23
N PHE A 177 4.92 -4.79 -0.01
CA PHE A 177 4.84 -6.07 -0.70
C PHE A 177 3.60 -6.86 -0.26
N HIS A 178 2.80 -7.29 -1.22
CA HIS A 178 1.50 -7.92 -0.98
C HIS A 178 1.05 -8.77 -2.18
N LEU A 179 0.05 -9.61 -1.95
CA LEU A 179 -0.77 -10.24 -2.99
C LEU A 179 -2.07 -9.47 -3.13
N THR A 180 -2.43 -9.06 -4.35
CA THR A 180 -3.71 -8.39 -4.61
C THR A 180 -4.81 -9.43 -4.83
N VAL A 181 -5.92 -9.31 -4.10
CA VAL A 181 -7.11 -10.15 -4.25
C VAL A 181 -8.10 -9.51 -5.22
N LEU A 182 -8.43 -8.23 -5.04
CA LEU A 182 -9.35 -7.51 -5.93
C LEU A 182 -9.10 -6.00 -5.91
N MET A 183 -9.40 -5.33 -7.02
CA MET A 183 -9.20 -3.89 -7.22
C MET A 183 -10.53 -3.13 -7.10
N LEU A 184 -10.53 -1.96 -6.46
CA LEU A 184 -11.73 -1.19 -6.12
C LEU A 184 -11.66 0.28 -6.56
N LYS A 185 -12.80 0.82 -6.98
CA LYS A 185 -13.03 2.25 -7.14
C LYS A 185 -13.95 2.72 -6.01
N LEU A 186 -13.35 3.18 -4.91
CA LEU A 186 -14.05 3.80 -3.80
C LEU A 186 -13.76 5.31 -3.85
N TRP A 187 -14.77 6.12 -4.17
CA TRP A 187 -14.62 7.55 -4.46
C TRP A 187 -15.14 8.47 -3.36
N ASN A 188 -15.74 7.91 -2.31
CA ASN A 188 -16.21 8.63 -1.13
C ASN A 188 -16.01 7.78 0.13
N LYS A 189 -16.12 8.41 1.30
CA LYS A 189 -16.00 7.72 2.59
C LYS A 189 -17.03 6.60 2.77
N GLU A 190 -18.28 6.81 2.37
CA GLU A 190 -19.35 5.82 2.52
C GLU A 190 -18.98 4.48 1.88
N ARG A 191 -18.45 4.48 0.64
CA ARG A 191 -18.04 3.24 -0.03
C ARG A 191 -16.80 2.61 0.60
N VAL A 192 -15.91 3.40 1.21
CA VAL A 192 -14.78 2.88 2.00
C VAL A 192 -15.30 2.19 3.26
N ASP A 193 -16.27 2.79 3.95
CA ASP A 193 -16.87 2.22 5.15
C ASP A 193 -17.62 0.91 4.81
N ILE A 194 -18.43 0.89 3.73
CA ILE A 194 -19.08 -0.34 3.25
C ILE A 194 -18.04 -1.43 2.91
N ALA A 195 -16.97 -1.08 2.19
CA ALA A 195 -15.90 -2.03 1.86
C ALA A 195 -15.23 -2.62 3.11
N ALA A 196 -15.01 -1.79 4.13
CA ALA A 196 -14.43 -2.23 5.39
C ALA A 196 -15.39 -3.17 6.15
N ASP A 197 -16.69 -2.88 6.15
CA ASP A 197 -17.71 -3.70 6.78
C ASP A 197 -17.90 -5.05 6.07
N VAL A 198 -17.84 -5.07 4.73
CA VAL A 198 -17.86 -6.31 3.94
C VAL A 198 -16.65 -7.18 4.29
N LEU A 199 -15.44 -6.63 4.28
CA LEU A 199 -14.23 -7.39 4.60
C LEU A 199 -14.25 -7.92 6.05
N ARG A 200 -14.80 -7.16 6.99
CA ARG A 200 -14.95 -7.58 8.40
C ARG A 200 -16.00 -8.69 8.55
N SER A 201 -17.15 -8.54 7.91
CA SER A 201 -18.29 -9.47 8.04
C SER A 201 -18.07 -10.80 7.32
N VAL A 202 -17.29 -10.82 6.23
CA VAL A 202 -16.98 -12.05 5.49
C VAL A 202 -15.98 -12.96 6.22
N SER A 203 -15.29 -12.45 7.24
CA SER A 203 -14.22 -13.13 7.99
C SER A 203 -14.51 -14.59 8.34
N SER A 204 -15.67 -14.90 8.93
CA SER A 204 -16.04 -16.26 9.32
C SER A 204 -16.13 -17.20 8.12
N LYS A 205 -16.78 -16.77 7.03
CA LYS A 205 -16.87 -17.54 5.79
C LYS A 205 -15.49 -17.79 5.18
N VAL A 206 -14.57 -16.83 5.30
CA VAL A 206 -13.21 -17.03 4.81
C VAL A 206 -12.45 -18.02 5.68
N MET A 207 -12.62 -17.99 7.00
CA MET A 207 -12.04 -19.00 7.89
C MET A 207 -12.58 -20.40 7.61
N ASP A 208 -13.87 -20.52 7.32
CA ASP A 208 -14.48 -21.79 6.92
C ASP A 208 -13.92 -22.30 5.59
N ALA A 209 -13.71 -21.41 4.61
CA ALA A 209 -13.06 -21.76 3.33
C ALA A 209 -11.58 -22.15 3.50
N LEU A 210 -10.96 -21.74 4.60
CA LEU A 210 -9.62 -22.17 5.01
C LEU A 210 -9.64 -23.42 5.91
N ASP A 211 -10.76 -24.14 6.02
CA ASP A 211 -10.95 -25.26 6.95
C ASP A 211 -10.59 -24.95 8.41
N ASN A 212 -10.65 -23.68 8.80
CA ASN A 212 -10.18 -23.20 10.10
C ASN A 212 -8.71 -23.60 10.43
N ARG A 213 -7.89 -23.81 9.40
CA ARG A 213 -6.46 -24.14 9.52
C ARG A 213 -5.59 -23.02 8.94
N PRO A 214 -4.36 -22.81 9.45
CA PRO A 214 -3.41 -21.89 8.84
C PRO A 214 -3.14 -22.24 7.37
N ILE A 215 -2.72 -21.24 6.60
CA ILE A 215 -2.38 -21.42 5.18
C ILE A 215 -1.08 -20.70 4.85
N SER A 216 -0.18 -21.43 4.19
CA SER A 216 1.11 -20.91 3.75
C SER A 216 1.20 -20.91 2.23
N ILE A 217 1.99 -19.99 1.70
CA ILE A 217 2.35 -19.93 0.30
C ILE A 217 3.83 -20.18 0.14
N SER A 218 4.22 -20.75 -1.01
CA SER A 218 5.59 -20.78 -1.49
C SER A 218 5.76 -19.79 -2.62
N LEU A 219 6.87 -19.04 -2.57
CA LEU A 219 7.28 -18.09 -3.60
C LEU A 219 8.59 -18.59 -4.22
N LYS A 220 8.54 -19.01 -5.49
CA LYS A 220 9.71 -19.57 -6.19
C LYS A 220 9.81 -19.11 -7.64
N GLY A 221 11.02 -18.72 -8.01
CA GLY A 221 11.38 -18.26 -9.35
C GLY A 221 10.77 -16.91 -9.71
N LEU A 222 10.71 -16.66 -11.01
CA LEU A 222 10.21 -15.41 -11.60
C LEU A 222 9.34 -15.66 -12.82
N GLU A 223 8.32 -14.82 -13.01
CA GLU A 223 7.50 -14.78 -14.20
C GLU A 223 7.22 -13.34 -14.65
N CYS A 224 6.92 -13.17 -15.94
CA CYS A 224 6.48 -11.90 -16.52
C CYS A 224 4.98 -11.89 -16.80
N MET A 225 4.31 -10.79 -16.46
CA MET A 225 2.89 -10.61 -16.79
C MET A 225 2.73 -10.24 -18.26
N ARG A 226 2.53 -11.26 -19.12
CA ARG A 226 2.37 -11.12 -20.57
C ARG A 226 3.61 -10.51 -21.27
N GLY A 227 3.88 -10.92 -22.50
CA GLY A 227 5.01 -10.42 -23.29
C GLY A 227 6.32 -11.18 -23.06
N SER A 228 7.39 -10.72 -23.70
CA SER A 228 8.72 -11.35 -23.65
C SER A 228 9.61 -10.74 -22.58
N LEU A 229 10.63 -11.49 -22.12
CA LEU A 229 11.60 -11.02 -21.13
C LEU A 229 12.29 -9.71 -21.55
N ALA A 230 12.61 -9.55 -22.83
CA ALA A 230 13.26 -8.34 -23.35
C ALA A 230 12.37 -7.08 -23.30
N LYS A 231 11.05 -7.24 -23.13
CA LYS A 231 10.07 -6.14 -23.06
C LYS A 231 9.06 -6.39 -21.94
N ALA A 232 9.55 -6.81 -20.78
CA ALA A 232 8.73 -7.05 -19.60
C ALA A 232 8.09 -5.75 -19.11
N ARG A 233 6.83 -5.83 -18.67
CA ARG A 233 6.14 -4.70 -18.02
C ARG A 233 5.91 -4.93 -16.54
N VAL A 234 5.68 -6.17 -16.14
CA VAL A 234 5.54 -6.58 -14.75
C VAL A 234 6.32 -7.87 -14.56
N LEU A 235 7.15 -7.90 -13.54
CA LEU A 235 7.88 -9.07 -13.05
C LEU A 235 7.32 -9.43 -11.68
N TYR A 236 7.01 -10.70 -11.44
CA TYR A 236 6.46 -11.19 -10.18
C TYR A 236 7.03 -12.56 -9.82
N ALA A 237 7.01 -12.89 -8.53
CA ALA A 237 7.22 -14.25 -8.05
C ALA A 237 5.87 -15.00 -8.12
N PRO A 238 5.82 -16.17 -8.77
CA PRO A 238 4.67 -17.07 -8.73
C PRO A 238 4.28 -17.41 -7.29
N VAL A 239 2.99 -17.65 -7.09
CA VAL A 239 2.43 -18.00 -5.78
C VAL A 239 1.86 -19.40 -5.88
N GLU A 240 2.37 -20.30 -5.05
CA GLU A 240 1.86 -21.66 -4.92
C GLU A 240 1.37 -21.87 -3.49
N GLU A 241 0.22 -22.51 -3.33
CA GLU A 241 -0.28 -22.91 -2.01
C GLU A 241 0.52 -24.11 -1.49
N VAL A 242 1.03 -24.01 -0.26
CA VAL A 242 1.65 -25.14 0.41
C VAL A 242 0.57 -26.14 0.82
N GLY A 243 0.65 -27.36 0.28
CA GLY A 243 -0.33 -28.44 0.51
C GLY A 243 -1.25 -28.70 -0.68
N GLY A 244 -1.43 -27.74 -1.58
CA GLY A 244 -2.13 -27.94 -2.87
C GLY A 244 -3.63 -28.24 -2.76
N GLU A 245 -4.32 -27.72 -1.73
CA GLU A 245 -5.76 -27.94 -1.52
C GLU A 245 -6.63 -26.82 -2.13
N ASP A 246 -6.03 -25.84 -2.81
CA ASP A 246 -6.65 -24.63 -3.38
C ASP A 246 -7.47 -23.79 -2.36
N ARG A 247 -7.24 -24.00 -1.06
CA ARG A 247 -7.94 -23.31 0.03
C ARG A 247 -7.73 -21.80 -0.02
N LEU A 248 -6.54 -21.33 -0.40
CA LEU A 248 -6.25 -19.90 -0.54
C LEU A 248 -7.09 -19.29 -1.65
N PHE A 249 -7.21 -20.00 -2.77
CA PHE A 249 -8.00 -19.55 -3.91
C PHE A 249 -9.48 -19.48 -3.54
N HIS A 250 -10.01 -20.52 -2.88
CA HIS A 250 -11.38 -20.54 -2.37
C HIS A 250 -11.66 -19.41 -1.38
N ALA A 251 -10.77 -19.20 -0.41
CA ALA A 251 -10.84 -18.09 0.53
C ALA A 251 -10.87 -16.71 -0.17
N CYS A 252 -10.01 -16.51 -1.17
CA CYS A 252 -10.01 -15.28 -1.97
C CYS A 252 -11.31 -15.12 -2.79
N GLN A 253 -11.85 -16.22 -3.33
CA GLN A 253 -13.11 -16.17 -4.07
C GLN A 253 -14.29 -15.79 -3.16
N VAL A 254 -14.33 -16.31 -1.93
CA VAL A 254 -15.34 -15.90 -0.93
C VAL A 254 -15.28 -14.39 -0.66
N ILE A 255 -14.09 -13.81 -0.57
CA ILE A 255 -13.92 -12.34 -0.45
C ILE A 255 -14.46 -11.64 -1.71
N ILE A 256 -14.06 -12.10 -2.90
CA ILE A 256 -14.49 -11.50 -4.17
C ILE A 256 -16.02 -11.50 -4.28
N ASP A 257 -16.66 -12.64 -4.02
CA ASP A 257 -18.11 -12.81 -4.13
C ASP A 257 -18.85 -11.87 -3.16
N ALA A 258 -18.36 -11.70 -1.94
CA ALA A 258 -18.95 -10.77 -0.98
C ALA A 258 -18.84 -9.29 -1.45
N PHE A 259 -17.73 -8.92 -2.08
CA PHE A 259 -17.56 -7.58 -2.65
C PHE A 259 -18.40 -7.36 -3.92
N VAL A 260 -18.62 -8.41 -4.72
CA VAL A 260 -19.54 -8.39 -5.87
C VAL A 260 -20.98 -8.22 -5.39
N GLU A 261 -21.41 -9.00 -4.39
CA GLU A 261 -22.74 -8.93 -3.79
C GLU A 261 -23.02 -7.55 -3.18
N ALA A 262 -22.01 -6.92 -2.56
CA ALA A 262 -22.09 -5.56 -2.04
C ALA A 262 -22.07 -4.45 -3.12
N GLY A 263 -21.96 -4.79 -4.41
CA GLY A 263 -21.95 -3.83 -5.51
C GLY A 263 -20.70 -2.95 -5.56
N LEU A 264 -19.58 -3.41 -4.98
CA LEU A 264 -18.31 -2.67 -4.91
C LEU A 264 -17.36 -2.96 -6.08
N VAL A 265 -17.60 -4.04 -6.82
CA VAL A 265 -16.80 -4.47 -7.98
C VAL A 265 -17.44 -3.96 -9.27
N LEU A 266 -16.62 -3.46 -10.20
CA LEU A 266 -17.10 -3.04 -11.51
C LEU A 266 -17.54 -4.26 -12.33
N GLU A 267 -18.61 -4.12 -13.11
CA GLU A 267 -19.17 -5.20 -13.94
C GLU A 267 -18.11 -5.91 -14.82
N LYS A 268 -17.22 -5.14 -15.44
CA LYS A 268 -16.11 -5.65 -16.27
C LYS A 268 -15.07 -6.51 -15.51
N ASP A 269 -15.04 -6.40 -14.19
CA ASP A 269 -14.08 -7.07 -13.30
C ASP A 269 -14.70 -8.30 -12.62
N ILE A 270 -16.03 -8.45 -12.60
CA ILE A 270 -16.74 -9.57 -11.94
C ILE A 270 -16.32 -10.93 -12.49
N HIS A 271 -16.12 -11.04 -13.81
CA HIS A 271 -15.78 -12.31 -14.46
C HIS A 271 -14.27 -12.51 -14.67
N GLN A 272 -13.42 -11.64 -14.09
CA GLN A 272 -11.98 -11.81 -14.21
C GLN A 272 -11.49 -12.91 -13.28
N LYS A 273 -10.85 -13.94 -13.86
CA LYS A 273 -10.23 -15.01 -13.09
C LYS A 273 -9.12 -14.44 -12.20
N LEU A 274 -9.20 -14.71 -10.89
CA LEU A 274 -8.15 -14.36 -9.94
C LEU A 274 -6.82 -15.01 -10.33
N LYS A 275 -5.76 -14.19 -10.32
CA LYS A 275 -4.37 -14.63 -10.45
C LYS A 275 -3.53 -13.97 -9.36
N LEU A 276 -3.23 -14.72 -8.32
CA LEU A 276 -2.31 -14.27 -7.28
C LEU A 276 -0.89 -14.19 -7.85
N HIS A 277 -0.22 -13.09 -7.57
CA HIS A 277 1.16 -12.84 -8.00
C HIS A 277 1.83 -11.84 -7.06
N ALA A 278 3.05 -12.14 -6.65
CA ALA A 278 3.83 -11.27 -5.77
C ALA A 278 4.72 -10.35 -6.61
N THR A 279 4.21 -9.15 -6.94
CA THR A 279 4.87 -8.25 -7.91
C THR A 279 6.18 -7.69 -7.35
N LEU A 280 7.29 -7.89 -8.07
CA LEU A 280 8.61 -7.36 -7.71
C LEU A 280 8.94 -6.06 -8.46
N MET A 281 8.56 -6.00 -9.74
CA MET A 281 8.83 -4.85 -10.61
C MET A 281 7.64 -4.53 -11.50
N ASN A 282 7.32 -3.26 -11.69
CA ASN A 282 6.25 -2.78 -12.54
C ASN A 282 6.65 -1.48 -13.26
N ALA A 283 6.75 -1.53 -14.59
CA ALA A 283 7.08 -0.39 -15.44
C ALA A 283 6.10 0.78 -15.28
N ARG A 284 4.85 0.49 -14.88
CA ARG A 284 3.82 1.52 -14.62
C ARG A 284 4.17 2.43 -13.44
N HIS A 285 5.11 2.05 -12.57
CA HIS A 285 5.56 2.86 -11.43
C HIS A 285 6.72 3.81 -11.75
N ARG A 286 7.25 3.76 -12.99
CA ARG A 286 8.32 4.65 -13.43
C ARG A 286 8.00 6.11 -13.14
N ASN A 287 8.95 6.82 -12.52
CA ASN A 287 8.77 8.22 -12.13
C ASN A 287 8.47 9.11 -13.35
N ARG A 288 7.37 9.87 -13.28
CA ARG A 288 6.92 10.79 -14.35
C ARG A 288 7.97 11.83 -14.75
N LYS A 289 8.82 12.30 -13.82
CA LYS A 289 9.89 13.28 -14.15
C LYS A 289 10.88 12.74 -15.18
N LYS A 290 11.02 11.42 -15.26
CA LYS A 290 11.87 10.69 -16.22
C LYS A 290 11.06 10.00 -17.32
N ARG A 291 9.82 10.43 -17.61
CA ARG A 291 9.08 9.98 -18.80
C ARG A 291 9.74 10.50 -20.08
N ILE A 292 10.95 10.05 -20.35
CA ILE A 292 11.37 9.81 -21.72
C ILE A 292 10.37 8.76 -22.21
N ARG A 293 9.54 9.10 -23.20
CA ARG A 293 8.49 8.23 -23.78
C ARG A 293 9.00 6.88 -24.32
N LYS A 294 10.27 6.54 -24.10
CA LYS A 294 11.02 5.48 -24.76
C LYS A 294 10.87 4.11 -24.08
N PHE A 295 10.46 4.03 -22.80
CA PHE A 295 10.43 2.75 -22.07
C PHE A 295 9.14 2.54 -21.26
N ASP A 296 8.10 2.02 -21.94
CA ASP A 296 6.89 1.46 -21.31
C ASP A 296 7.10 0.01 -20.82
N SER A 297 8.31 -0.52 -21.02
CA SER A 297 8.80 -1.83 -20.58
C SER A 297 10.24 -1.72 -20.02
N PHE A 298 10.80 -2.84 -19.60
CA PHE A 298 12.21 -3.02 -19.25
C PHE A 298 12.69 -4.41 -19.74
N ASP A 299 13.99 -4.57 -19.90
CA ASP A 299 14.59 -5.85 -20.27
C ASP A 299 14.92 -6.66 -19.02
N ALA A 300 14.18 -7.74 -18.81
CA ALA A 300 14.30 -8.61 -17.64
C ALA A 300 15.26 -9.79 -17.85
N ARG A 301 15.91 -9.94 -19.01
CA ARG A 301 16.74 -11.15 -19.29
C ARG A 301 17.86 -11.34 -18.28
N GLY A 302 18.64 -10.29 -17.99
CA GLY A 302 19.69 -10.34 -16.97
C GLY A 302 19.14 -10.58 -15.55
N VAL A 303 17.93 -10.09 -15.26
CA VAL A 303 17.25 -10.37 -13.98
C VAL A 303 16.90 -11.85 -13.87
N PHE A 304 16.43 -12.47 -14.96
CA PHE A 304 16.12 -13.90 -15.00
C PHE A 304 17.38 -14.78 -14.96
N GLU A 305 18.48 -14.35 -15.58
CA GLU A 305 19.75 -15.07 -15.52
C GLU A 305 20.25 -15.18 -14.06
N GLN A 306 20.04 -14.14 -13.26
CA GLN A 306 20.51 -14.10 -11.88
C GLN A 306 19.49 -14.67 -10.86
N PHE A 307 18.19 -14.37 -11.02
CA PHE A 307 17.15 -14.65 -10.01
C PHE A 307 16.01 -15.52 -10.54
N GLY A 308 16.10 -16.03 -11.78
CA GLY A 308 15.00 -16.77 -12.42
C GLY A 308 14.54 -18.02 -11.67
N SER A 309 15.43 -18.64 -10.89
CA SER A 309 15.15 -19.79 -10.02
C SER A 309 15.21 -19.47 -8.52
N GLU A 310 15.18 -18.19 -8.14
CA GLU A 310 15.32 -17.74 -6.75
C GLU A 310 14.24 -18.37 -5.85
N GLU A 311 14.66 -18.88 -4.69
CA GLU A 311 13.74 -19.39 -3.68
C GLU A 311 13.46 -18.29 -2.64
N TRP A 312 12.42 -17.51 -2.93
CA TRP A 312 12.00 -16.40 -2.08
C TRP A 312 11.58 -16.89 -0.70
N GLY A 313 10.93 -18.06 -0.60
CA GLY A 313 10.66 -18.75 0.66
C GLY A 313 9.19 -19.13 0.81
N GLU A 314 8.87 -19.65 2.00
CA GLU A 314 7.51 -20.03 2.39
C GLU A 314 6.99 -19.11 3.50
N TYR A 315 5.76 -18.65 3.35
CA TYR A 315 5.20 -17.59 4.17
C TYR A 315 3.76 -17.86 4.55
N LEU A 316 3.43 -17.66 5.83
CA LEU A 316 2.06 -17.77 6.32
C LEU A 316 1.23 -16.56 5.87
N ILE A 317 0.02 -16.80 5.37
CA ILE A 317 -0.98 -15.74 5.14
C ILE A 317 -1.72 -15.46 6.45
N ARG A 318 -1.43 -14.31 7.05
CA ARG A 318 -1.90 -13.96 8.39
C ARG A 318 -3.10 -13.02 8.41
N GLU A 319 -3.22 -12.14 7.42
CA GLU A 319 -4.21 -11.08 7.42
C GLU A 319 -4.63 -10.63 6.02
N ALA A 320 -5.77 -9.95 5.93
CA ALA A 320 -6.26 -9.29 4.72
C ALA A 320 -6.56 -7.82 5.03
N HIS A 321 -6.11 -6.94 4.13
CA HIS A 321 -6.20 -5.50 4.28
C HIS A 321 -7.09 -4.89 3.20
N LEU A 322 -7.82 -3.84 3.56
CA LEU A 322 -8.34 -2.87 2.59
C LEU A 322 -7.29 -1.76 2.46
N SER A 323 -6.61 -1.73 1.33
CA SER A 323 -5.45 -0.87 1.10
C SER A 323 -5.81 0.26 0.13
N LYS A 324 -5.23 1.44 0.33
CA LYS A 324 -5.33 2.57 -0.59
C LYS A 324 -4.17 2.57 -1.60
N SER A 325 -4.46 2.90 -2.85
CA SER A 325 -3.45 3.04 -3.91
C SER A 325 -2.73 4.38 -3.80
N GLU A 326 -1.39 4.35 -3.75
CA GLU A 326 -0.50 5.54 -3.65
C GLU A 326 -0.70 6.55 -4.80
N ARG A 327 -1.31 6.15 -5.93
CA ARG A 327 -1.49 7.02 -7.10
C ARG A 327 -2.38 8.24 -6.85
N GLN A 328 -3.33 8.16 -5.91
CA GLN A 328 -4.27 9.25 -5.64
C GLN A 328 -3.63 10.46 -4.94
N GLU A 329 -2.48 10.30 -4.27
CA GLU A 329 -1.83 11.42 -3.60
C GLU A 329 -1.18 12.41 -4.59
N ASN A 330 -0.96 11.99 -5.84
CA ASN A 330 -0.09 12.69 -6.79
C ASN A 330 -0.83 13.54 -7.84
N ASN A 331 -2.16 13.71 -7.74
CA ASN A 331 -2.92 14.57 -8.67
C ASN A 331 -3.31 15.94 -8.09
N THR A 332 -2.71 16.35 -6.97
CA THR A 332 -2.80 17.72 -6.48
C THR A 332 -1.42 18.34 -6.38
N THR A 333 -1.26 19.44 -7.10
CA THR A 333 -0.15 20.39 -7.14
C THR A 333 0.52 20.64 -5.77
N TYR A 334 1.86 20.65 -5.78
CA TYR A 334 2.84 21.04 -4.76
C TYR A 334 2.45 20.89 -3.28
N GLU A 335 2.82 19.76 -2.68
CA GLU A 335 3.23 19.70 -1.27
C GLU A 335 4.26 18.58 -1.10
N THR A 336 5.48 18.94 -0.70
CA THR A 336 6.47 18.01 -0.17
C THR A 336 5.98 17.59 1.21
N ARG A 337 5.29 16.45 1.29
CA ARG A 337 5.14 15.73 2.55
C ARG A 337 6.16 14.60 2.57
N GLU A 338 6.91 14.50 3.65
CA GLU A 338 7.69 13.31 3.96
C GLU A 338 6.76 12.10 3.92
N ALA A 339 7.21 11.03 3.26
CA ALA A 339 6.48 9.79 3.13
C ALA A 339 6.33 9.11 4.50
N THR A 340 5.32 9.52 5.26
CA THR A 340 4.79 8.74 6.37
C THR A 340 3.97 7.59 5.79
N ASP A 341 4.18 6.39 6.34
CA ASP A 341 3.59 5.08 6.00
C ASP A 341 2.38 5.08 5.05
N SER A 342 2.43 4.20 4.04
CA SER A 342 1.23 3.86 3.26
C SER A 342 0.12 3.45 4.23
N SER A 343 -0.93 4.26 4.31
CA SER A 343 -2.08 4.02 5.19
C SER A 343 -2.84 2.78 4.71
N SER A 344 -2.41 1.60 5.13
CA SER A 344 -3.17 0.36 5.04
C SER A 344 -3.76 0.08 6.42
N ASP A 345 -5.09 0.12 6.52
CA ASP A 345 -5.74 -0.29 7.76
C ASP A 345 -5.82 -1.83 7.77
N THR A 346 -5.19 -2.45 8.78
CA THR A 346 -5.38 -3.87 9.05
C THR A 346 -6.81 -4.09 9.50
N LEU A 347 -7.65 -4.63 8.61
CA LEU A 347 -9.07 -4.83 8.90
C LEU A 347 -9.39 -6.26 9.34
N PHE A 348 -8.59 -7.25 8.95
CA PHE A 348 -8.89 -8.65 9.26
C PHE A 348 -7.63 -9.52 9.42
N ARG A 349 -7.59 -10.39 10.44
CA ARG A 349 -6.54 -11.41 10.65
C ARG A 349 -7.11 -12.82 10.52
N PHE A 350 -6.51 -13.64 9.65
CA PHE A 350 -6.80 -15.06 9.46
C PHE A 350 -6.33 -15.94 10.62
N ALA A 351 -5.28 -15.54 11.36
CA ALA A 351 -4.78 -16.36 12.47
C ALA A 351 -4.09 -15.52 13.56
N THR A 352 -4.23 -15.95 14.81
CA THR A 352 -3.22 -15.67 15.84
C THR A 352 -2.22 -16.81 15.89
N ASP A 353 -1.00 -16.53 16.35
CA ASP A 353 0.11 -17.50 16.46
C ASP A 353 -0.23 -18.82 17.20
N ASN A 354 -1.40 -18.92 17.83
CA ASN A 354 -1.85 -20.09 18.59
C ASN A 354 -3.03 -20.85 17.94
N GLY A 355 -3.31 -20.66 16.64
CA GLY A 355 -4.33 -21.46 15.93
C GLY A 355 -5.77 -21.25 16.42
N ARG A 356 -6.04 -20.15 17.14
CA ARG A 356 -7.40 -19.73 17.48
C ARG A 356 -7.81 -18.52 16.62
N PRO A 357 -9.07 -18.47 16.13
CA PRO A 357 -9.60 -17.29 15.47
C PRO A 357 -9.61 -16.12 16.47
N ALA A 358 -8.90 -15.04 16.14
CA ALA A 358 -9.03 -13.80 16.89
C ALA A 358 -10.10 -12.94 16.27
N PHE A 359 -11.22 -12.78 16.98
CA PHE A 359 -11.99 -11.56 16.89
C PHE A 359 -11.13 -10.44 17.48
N SER A 360 -10.56 -9.58 16.63
CA SER A 360 -9.92 -8.36 17.10
C SER A 360 -11.00 -7.40 17.62
N SER A 361 -11.22 -7.39 18.93
CA SER A 361 -11.80 -6.22 19.58
C SER A 361 -10.73 -5.13 19.63
N LEU A 362 -10.75 -4.20 18.66
CA LEU A 362 -10.02 -2.93 18.76
C LEU A 362 -10.79 -1.95 19.67
N PRO A 363 -10.11 -0.98 20.30
CA PRO A 363 -10.57 -0.35 21.53
C PRO A 363 -11.74 0.59 21.28
N THR A 364 -12.86 0.33 21.95
CA THR A 364 -13.94 1.30 22.10
C THR A 364 -13.36 2.54 22.79
N LYS A 365 -13.40 3.69 22.11
CA LYS A 365 -13.25 4.99 22.78
C LYS A 365 -14.40 5.13 23.77
N ALA A 366 -14.18 4.72 25.01
CA ALA A 366 -15.06 5.01 26.11
C ALA A 366 -14.89 6.48 26.48
N THR A 367 -15.85 7.31 26.08
CA THR A 367 -16.04 8.65 26.62
C THR A 367 -16.33 8.50 28.11
N ARG A 368 -15.36 8.81 28.97
CA ARG A 368 -15.56 8.95 30.42
C ARG A 368 -16.45 10.17 30.64
N LEU A 369 -17.73 9.94 30.95
CA LEU A 369 -18.55 10.88 31.71
C LEU A 369 -18.22 10.67 33.18
N ASP A 370 -17.61 11.68 33.77
CA ASP A 370 -17.39 11.81 35.20
C ASP A 370 -18.74 11.97 35.91
N SER A 371 -19.02 11.11 36.86
CA SER A 371 -20.12 11.28 37.82
C SER A 371 -19.68 10.82 39.19
N SER A 372 -19.05 11.74 39.91
CA SER A 372 -18.78 11.62 41.34
C SER A 372 -20.05 11.94 42.16
N ARG A 373 -20.72 10.85 42.53
CA ARG A 373 -21.38 10.55 43.83
C ARG A 373 -21.56 11.72 44.83
N THR A 374 -22.79 11.91 45.31
CA THR A 374 -23.03 11.99 46.76
C THR A 374 -24.41 11.47 47.14
N SER A 375 -24.40 10.64 48.18
CA SER A 375 -25.50 9.92 48.82
C SER A 375 -26.40 10.81 49.67
N GLN A 376 -27.71 10.53 49.69
CA GLN A 376 -28.54 10.53 50.91
C GLN A 376 -29.92 9.92 50.61
N SER A 377 -30.21 8.78 51.24
CA SER A 377 -31.58 8.32 51.59
C SER A 377 -31.94 8.93 52.96
N PRO A 378 -33.19 8.90 53.51
CA PRO A 378 -34.38 8.05 53.23
C PRO A 378 -35.72 8.89 53.33
N PRO A 379 -36.93 8.38 53.68
CA PRO A 379 -37.42 7.02 53.89
C PRO A 379 -38.72 6.62 53.14
N VAL A 380 -39.03 5.34 53.34
CA VAL A 380 -40.13 4.50 52.88
C VAL A 380 -41.50 4.97 53.37
N ASP A 381 -42.52 4.85 52.52
CA ASP A 381 -43.90 4.64 52.97
C ASP A 381 -44.58 3.55 52.14
N HIS A 382 -45.34 2.69 52.83
CA HIS A 382 -46.02 1.51 52.34
C HIS A 382 -47.49 1.82 52.07
N SER A 383 -48.05 1.23 51.00
CA SER A 383 -49.42 0.66 50.90
C SER A 383 -50.00 0.71 49.48
N PRO A 384 -50.95 -0.20 49.14
CA PRO A 384 -50.94 -0.92 47.86
C PRO A 384 -52.19 -0.67 47.01
N LEU A 385 -52.35 -1.51 45.96
CA LEU A 385 -53.53 -1.74 45.11
C LEU A 385 -53.64 -0.85 43.86
N GLU A 386 -53.45 -1.42 42.67
CA GLU A 386 -54.51 -2.01 41.84
C GLU A 386 -54.00 -2.23 40.41
N SER A 387 -54.32 -3.40 39.84
CA SER A 387 -54.32 -3.63 38.40
C SER A 387 -55.73 -3.36 37.90
N PRO A 388 -55.93 -2.82 36.68
CA PRO A 388 -56.32 -3.74 35.62
C PRO A 388 -55.94 -3.35 34.17
N SER A 389 -56.00 -4.39 33.33
CA SER A 389 -56.49 -4.40 31.95
C SER A 389 -55.75 -3.62 30.85
N SER A 390 -55.17 -4.41 29.94
CA SER A 390 -54.94 -4.10 28.53
C SER A 390 -56.19 -3.57 27.82
N PRO A 391 -56.00 -2.85 26.70
CA PRO A 391 -56.69 -3.30 25.49
C PRO A 391 -55.77 -3.41 24.27
N ARG A 392 -56.01 -4.53 23.62
CA ARG A 392 -55.68 -4.98 22.27
C ARG A 392 -56.24 -4.00 21.22
N TRP A 393 -55.44 -3.67 20.20
CA TRP A 393 -55.94 -3.19 18.92
C TRP A 393 -55.20 -3.88 17.78
N ASP A 394 -55.93 -4.79 17.14
CA ASP A 394 -55.65 -5.38 15.83
C ASP A 394 -56.10 -4.40 14.72
N LYS A 395 -55.34 -4.38 13.62
CA LYS A 395 -55.71 -3.99 12.24
C LYS A 395 -56.06 -2.52 11.93
N LEU A 396 -55.17 -1.89 11.15
CA LEU A 396 -55.43 -1.42 9.77
C LEU A 396 -54.10 -1.20 9.04
#